data_AF-A0A955Q638-F1
#
_entry.id   AF-A0A955Q638-F1
#
_cell.length_a   1.000
_cell.length_b   1.000
_cell.length_c   1.000
_cell.angle_alpha   90.00
_cell.angle_beta   90.00
_cell.angle_gamma   90.00
#
_symmetry.space_group_name_H-M   'P 1'
#
loop_
_entity.id
_entity.type
_entity.pdbx_description
1 polymer ?
#
loop_
_entity_poly.entity_id
_entity_poly.type
_entity_poly.pdbx_seq_one_letter_code
_entity_poly.pdbx_strand_id
1 'polypeptide(L)'
;VLITSALQGEGKTSTSANIGYTLACDLDEPTLVIDCDFKCPNLPNILGLGPEPGLAEYFAGVEPLEACLQRMPDIPLWCLAVGNASRYPVPFSKLQNISTILEQMKSRYRFIILDGPPVLPLADVNILSELAQIVLMVVRSGVTPKDAVQKALEMVHQTRTMRLVLTDAWTKGVPYYVRKNYTPSYSLGSKN
;
A
#
# COMPACT_ATOMS: atom_id res chain seq x y z
N VAL A 1 -5.25 -3.37 6.60
CA VAL A 1 -5.66 -2.14 5.87
C VAL A 1 -5.28 -2.32 4.41
N LEU A 2 -6.17 -2.00 3.47
CA LEU A 2 -5.84 -1.91 2.05
C LEU A 2 -5.56 -0.46 1.70
N ILE A 3 -4.49 -0.20 0.95
CA ILE A 3 -4.20 1.10 0.38
C ILE A 3 -4.25 0.94 -1.14
N THR A 4 -5.08 1.73 -1.79
CA THR A 4 -5.30 1.69 -3.24
C THR A 4 -5.56 3.10 -3.77
N SER A 5 -5.74 3.25 -5.06
CA SER A 5 -5.97 4.52 -5.73
C SER A 5 -6.90 4.32 -6.94
N ALA A 6 -7.46 5.39 -7.50
CA ALA A 6 -8.31 5.28 -8.68
C ALA A 6 -7.49 4.91 -9.92
N LEU A 7 -6.31 5.52 -10.06
CA LEU A 7 -5.41 5.49 -11.20
C LEU A 7 -3.96 5.23 -10.75
N GLN A 8 -3.11 4.87 -11.70
CA GLN A 8 -1.68 4.68 -11.44
C GLN A 8 -0.99 6.02 -11.12
N GLY A 9 0.05 5.98 -10.28
CA GLY A 9 0.89 7.16 -10.03
C GLY A 9 0.35 8.16 -9.01
N GLU A 10 -0.65 7.77 -8.21
CA GLU A 10 -1.24 8.64 -7.18
C GLU A 10 -0.52 8.62 -5.83
N GLY A 11 0.54 7.81 -5.70
CA GLY A 11 1.34 7.71 -4.48
C GLY A 11 0.90 6.62 -3.50
N LYS A 12 0.08 5.65 -3.94
CA LYS A 12 -0.31 4.44 -3.19
C LYS A 12 0.85 3.74 -2.49
N THR A 13 1.83 3.23 -3.24
CA THR A 13 2.97 2.48 -2.68
C THR A 13 3.83 3.31 -1.74
N SER A 14 4.09 4.59 -2.06
CA SER A 14 4.80 5.50 -1.14
C SER A 14 4.02 5.75 0.14
N THR A 15 2.70 5.89 0.05
CA THR A 15 1.81 6.02 1.22
C THR A 15 1.84 4.75 2.06
N SER A 16 1.76 3.57 1.43
CA SER A 16 1.86 2.27 2.08
C SER A 16 3.17 2.09 2.84
N ALA A 17 4.29 2.41 2.20
CA ALA A 17 5.61 2.34 2.82
C ALA A 17 5.76 3.31 4.00
N ASN A 18 5.35 4.58 3.84
CA ASN A 18 5.46 5.58 4.91
C ASN A 18 4.57 5.25 6.11
N ILE A 19 3.32 4.82 5.89
CA ILE A 19 2.45 4.39 6.99
C ILE A 19 3.04 3.16 7.68
N GLY A 20 3.53 2.17 6.91
CA GLY A 20 4.17 0.98 7.48
C GLY A 20 5.40 1.33 8.32
N TYR A 21 6.23 2.24 7.83
CA TYR A 21 7.40 2.76 8.54
C TYR A 21 7.02 3.48 9.83
N THR A 22 6.07 4.41 9.80
CA THR A 22 5.62 5.13 11.00
C THR A 22 5.04 4.18 12.05
N LEU A 23 4.23 3.19 11.65
CA LEU A 23 3.68 2.21 12.59
C LEU A 23 4.79 1.35 13.23
N ALA A 24 5.80 0.96 12.47
CA ALA A 24 6.89 0.14 12.99
C ALA A 24 7.94 0.95 13.77
N CYS A 25 8.38 2.08 13.25
CA CYS A 25 9.47 2.87 13.81
C CYS A 25 9.01 3.78 14.95
N ASP A 26 7.91 4.51 14.77
CA ASP A 26 7.47 5.52 15.73
C ASP A 26 6.59 4.92 16.84
N LEU A 27 5.85 3.84 16.55
CA LEU A 27 5.01 3.15 17.53
C LEU A 27 5.59 1.82 18.03
N ASP A 28 6.72 1.35 17.48
CA ASP A 28 7.36 0.06 17.80
C ASP A 28 6.41 -1.15 17.67
N GLU A 29 5.49 -1.10 16.71
CA GLU A 29 4.48 -2.15 16.51
C GLU A 29 4.83 -3.06 15.33
N PRO A 30 4.82 -4.40 15.51
CA PRO A 30 5.08 -5.35 14.44
C PRO A 30 4.17 -5.14 13.22
N THR A 31 4.78 -4.74 12.11
CA THR A 31 4.05 -4.30 10.92
C THR A 31 4.52 -5.07 9.69
N LEU A 32 3.58 -5.57 8.90
CA LEU A 32 3.83 -6.22 7.61
C LEU A 32 3.20 -5.40 6.48
N VAL A 33 3.98 -5.09 5.45
CA VAL A 33 3.49 -4.50 4.19
C VAL A 33 3.61 -5.54 3.08
N ILE A 34 2.51 -5.82 2.40
CA ILE A 34 2.42 -6.82 1.34
C ILE A 34 2.19 -6.09 0.01
N ASP A 35 3.10 -6.27 -0.95
CA ASP A 35 2.93 -5.76 -2.31
C ASP A 35 1.92 -6.64 -3.05
N CYS A 36 0.73 -6.09 -3.32
CA CYS A 36 -0.34 -6.78 -4.04
C CYS A 36 -0.49 -6.27 -5.48
N ASP A 37 0.39 -5.39 -5.96
CA ASP A 37 0.39 -4.86 -7.32
C ASP A 37 1.34 -5.67 -8.21
N PHE A 38 0.91 -6.87 -8.61
CA PHE A 38 1.69 -7.77 -9.48
C PHE A 38 1.95 -7.18 -10.88
N LYS A 39 1.25 -6.12 -11.27
CA LYS A 39 1.41 -5.48 -12.59
C LYS A 39 2.56 -4.48 -12.58
N CYS A 40 2.68 -3.70 -11.51
CA CYS A 40 3.70 -2.68 -11.37
C CYS A 40 4.31 -2.70 -9.95
N PRO A 41 4.95 -3.82 -9.55
CA PRO A 41 5.49 -3.97 -8.21
C PRO A 41 6.65 -3.00 -7.99
N ASN A 42 6.65 -2.34 -6.83
CA ASN A 42 7.69 -1.35 -6.50
C ASN A 42 7.92 -1.14 -5.01
N LEU A 43 7.23 -1.89 -4.14
CA LEU A 43 7.33 -1.74 -2.70
C LEU A 43 8.77 -1.92 -2.15
N PRO A 44 9.53 -2.99 -2.49
CA PRO A 44 10.87 -3.18 -1.93
C PRO A 44 11.82 -2.03 -2.28
N ASN A 45 11.73 -1.51 -3.51
CA ASN A 45 12.54 -0.36 -3.94
C ASN A 45 12.26 0.89 -3.10
N ILE A 46 10.99 1.17 -2.79
CA ILE A 46 10.59 2.31 -1.95
C ILE A 46 11.08 2.14 -0.51
N LEU A 47 11.10 0.90 -0.01
CA LEU A 47 11.63 0.58 1.32
C LEU A 47 13.16 0.48 1.37
N GLY A 48 13.87 0.64 0.23
CA GLY A 48 15.32 0.49 0.16
C GLY A 48 15.80 -0.96 0.36
N LEU A 49 14.93 -1.92 0.09
CA LEU A 49 15.20 -3.35 0.20
C LEU A 49 15.73 -3.93 -1.10
N GLY A 50 16.65 -4.90 -0.99
CA GLY A 50 17.20 -5.63 -2.14
C GLY A 50 16.20 -6.63 -2.74
N PRO A 51 16.49 -7.15 -3.94
CA PRO A 51 15.66 -8.19 -4.55
C PRO A 51 15.75 -9.48 -3.74
N GLU A 52 14.61 -9.99 -3.31
CA GLU A 52 14.44 -11.26 -2.61
C GLU A 52 13.22 -12.01 -3.20
N PRO A 53 13.10 -13.33 -2.98
CA PRO A 53 11.89 -14.07 -3.29
C PRO A 53 10.64 -13.42 -2.67
N GLY A 54 9.51 -13.54 -3.35
CA GLY A 54 8.25 -12.92 -2.93
C GLY A 54 7.05 -13.81 -3.14
N LEU A 55 5.88 -13.18 -3.26
CA LEU A 55 4.62 -13.87 -3.50
C LEU A 55 4.63 -14.74 -4.77
N ALA A 56 5.35 -14.33 -5.81
CA ALA A 56 5.45 -15.07 -7.07
C ALA A 56 6.14 -16.43 -6.86
N GLU A 57 7.27 -16.46 -6.18
CA GLU A 57 8.00 -17.68 -5.82
C GLU A 57 7.19 -18.56 -4.87
N TYR A 58 6.53 -17.96 -3.87
CA TYR A 58 5.65 -18.67 -2.94
C TYR A 58 4.48 -19.34 -3.66
N PHE A 59 3.76 -18.63 -4.52
CA PHE A 59 2.62 -19.19 -5.24
C PHE A 59 3.02 -20.22 -6.31
N ALA A 60 4.25 -20.16 -6.81
CA ALA A 60 4.86 -21.17 -7.66
C ALA A 60 5.36 -22.41 -6.88
N GLY A 61 5.41 -22.35 -5.54
CA GLY A 61 5.92 -23.43 -4.69
C GLY A 61 7.43 -23.59 -4.74
N VAL A 62 8.15 -22.55 -5.17
CA VAL A 62 9.62 -22.56 -5.29
C VAL A 62 10.28 -22.20 -3.96
N GLU A 63 9.66 -21.29 -3.20
CA GLU A 63 10.15 -20.85 -1.89
C GLU A 63 9.04 -20.94 -0.83
N PRO A 64 9.37 -21.30 0.42
CA PRO A 64 8.43 -21.23 1.52
C PRO A 64 8.13 -19.77 1.88
N LEU A 65 6.94 -19.52 2.44
CA LEU A 65 6.48 -18.15 2.77
C LEU A 65 7.46 -17.40 3.70
N GLU A 66 8.10 -18.09 4.64
CA GLU A 66 9.08 -17.47 5.54
C GLU A 66 10.32 -16.93 4.80
N ALA A 67 10.75 -17.60 3.73
CA ALA A 67 11.89 -17.13 2.93
C ALA A 67 11.54 -15.88 2.10
N CYS A 68 10.25 -15.64 1.87
CA CYS A 68 9.76 -14.47 1.15
C CYS A 68 9.53 -13.24 2.04
N LEU A 69 9.68 -13.38 3.37
CA LEU A 69 9.49 -12.28 4.33
C LEU A 69 10.82 -11.56 4.56
N GLN A 70 10.92 -10.33 4.05
CA GLN A 70 12.10 -9.51 4.22
C GLN A 70 11.87 -8.49 5.34
N ARG A 71 12.71 -8.54 6.39
CA ARG A 71 12.67 -7.55 7.47
C ARG A 71 13.54 -6.35 7.13
N MET A 72 13.05 -5.14 7.40
CA MET A 72 13.89 -3.94 7.39
C MET A 72 14.88 -3.96 8.57
N PRO A 73 16.12 -3.45 8.39
CA PRO A 73 17.07 -3.32 9.49
C PRO A 73 16.52 -2.45 10.63
N ASP A 74 16.78 -2.88 11.87
CA ASP A 74 16.58 -2.11 13.11
C ASP A 74 15.15 -1.68 13.48
N ILE A 75 14.14 -1.99 12.68
CA ILE A 75 12.73 -1.72 12.98
C ILE A 75 11.86 -2.98 12.83
N PRO A 76 10.70 -3.06 13.51
CA PRO A 76 9.76 -4.16 13.39
C PRO A 76 8.88 -4.01 12.14
N LEU A 77 9.49 -3.76 10.97
CA LEU A 77 8.83 -3.67 9.68
C LEU A 77 9.26 -4.82 8.76
N TRP A 78 8.29 -5.54 8.24
CA TRP A 78 8.48 -6.59 7.25
C TRP A 78 7.81 -6.23 5.92
N CYS A 79 8.43 -6.68 4.84
CA CYS A 79 7.94 -6.57 3.48
C CYS A 79 7.74 -7.98 2.92
N LEU A 80 6.57 -8.22 2.35
CA LEU A 80 6.31 -9.36 1.48
C LEU A 80 6.13 -8.81 0.06
N ALA A 81 7.21 -8.81 -0.71
CA ALA A 81 7.23 -8.28 -2.06
C ALA A 81 6.55 -9.23 -3.06
N VAL A 82 6.30 -8.75 -4.27
CA VAL A 82 5.81 -9.60 -5.37
C VAL A 82 6.87 -10.63 -5.79
N GLY A 83 8.15 -10.31 -5.75
CA GLY A 83 9.22 -11.18 -6.26
C GLY A 83 9.31 -11.16 -7.80
N ASN A 84 9.83 -12.23 -8.41
CA ASN A 84 10.05 -12.29 -9.86
C ASN A 84 8.81 -12.76 -10.63
N ALA A 85 7.79 -11.90 -10.72
CA ALA A 85 6.55 -12.19 -11.45
C ALA A 85 6.75 -12.43 -12.96
N SER A 86 7.85 -11.97 -13.56
CA SER A 86 8.20 -12.27 -14.95
C SER A 86 8.61 -13.73 -15.15
N ARG A 87 9.37 -14.29 -14.19
CA ARG A 87 9.80 -15.70 -14.21
C ARG A 87 8.72 -16.64 -13.68
N TYR A 88 7.95 -16.19 -12.70
CA TYR A 88 6.88 -16.97 -12.06
C TYR A 88 5.54 -16.23 -12.16
N PRO A 89 4.86 -16.27 -13.32
CA PRO A 89 3.59 -15.58 -13.51
C PRO A 89 2.53 -16.05 -12.50
N VAL A 90 1.92 -15.11 -11.80
CA VAL A 90 0.84 -15.39 -10.84
C VAL A 90 -0.51 -15.13 -11.50
N PRO A 91 -1.34 -16.16 -11.73
CA PRO A 91 -2.68 -15.97 -12.26
C PRO A 91 -3.58 -15.30 -11.22
N PHE A 92 -4.57 -14.53 -11.68
CA PHE A 92 -5.50 -13.81 -10.81
C PHE A 92 -6.18 -14.69 -9.76
N SER A 93 -6.51 -15.94 -10.11
CA SER A 93 -7.12 -16.91 -9.18
C SER A 93 -6.28 -17.19 -7.94
N LYS A 94 -4.95 -17.02 -8.01
CA LYS A 94 -4.04 -17.20 -6.87
C LYS A 94 -4.09 -16.03 -5.89
N LEU A 95 -4.57 -14.84 -6.28
CA LEU A 95 -4.71 -13.70 -5.38
C LEU A 95 -5.71 -13.99 -4.25
N GLN A 96 -6.68 -14.89 -4.46
CA GLN A 96 -7.60 -15.35 -3.40
C GLN A 96 -6.84 -16.02 -2.24
N ASN A 97 -5.66 -16.59 -2.49
CA ASN A 97 -4.82 -17.22 -1.47
C ASN A 97 -4.12 -16.20 -0.56
N ILE A 98 -4.18 -14.90 -0.86
CA ILE A 98 -3.73 -13.85 0.06
C ILE A 98 -4.52 -13.94 1.37
N SER A 99 -5.78 -14.36 1.35
CA SER A 99 -6.56 -14.63 2.57
C SER A 99 -5.85 -15.63 3.51
N THR A 100 -5.32 -16.72 2.96
CA THR A 100 -4.56 -17.73 3.70
C THR A 100 -3.27 -17.18 4.28
N ILE A 101 -2.56 -16.34 3.52
CA ILE A 101 -1.36 -15.63 4.03
C ILE A 101 -1.76 -14.73 5.21
N LEU A 102 -2.85 -13.97 5.07
CA LEU A 102 -3.33 -13.09 6.14
C LEU A 102 -3.68 -13.87 7.41
N GLU A 103 -4.36 -15.01 7.31
CA GLU A 103 -4.66 -15.84 8.48
C GLU A 103 -3.40 -16.34 9.20
N GLN A 104 -2.35 -16.73 8.46
CA GLN A 104 -1.08 -17.15 9.05
C GLN A 104 -0.32 -15.98 9.72
N MET A 105 -0.50 -14.76 9.21
CA MET A 105 0.28 -13.59 9.62
C MET A 105 -0.40 -12.74 10.69
N LYS A 106 -1.73 -12.82 10.84
CA LYS A 106 -2.53 -12.02 11.79
C LYS A 106 -2.10 -12.15 13.25
N SER A 107 -1.54 -13.29 13.67
CA SER A 107 -1.05 -13.48 15.03
C SER A 107 0.36 -12.91 15.27
N ARG A 108 1.11 -12.65 14.20
CA ARG A 108 2.51 -12.19 14.25
C ARG A 108 2.65 -10.68 14.11
N TYR A 109 1.73 -10.05 13.39
CA TYR A 109 1.79 -8.63 13.08
C TYR A 109 0.56 -7.90 13.63
N ARG A 110 0.81 -6.83 14.38
CA ARG A 110 -0.21 -5.93 14.88
C ARG A 110 -0.93 -5.22 13.74
N PHE A 111 -0.17 -4.86 12.70
CA PHE A 111 -0.65 -4.19 11.51
C PHE A 111 -0.23 -4.95 10.25
N ILE A 112 -1.19 -5.16 9.34
CA ILE A 112 -0.94 -5.67 8.00
C ILE A 112 -1.49 -4.67 6.99
N ILE A 113 -0.62 -4.18 6.12
CA ILE A 113 -0.92 -3.23 5.04
C ILE A 113 -0.83 -3.97 3.72
N LEU A 114 -1.89 -3.91 2.93
CA LEU A 114 -1.92 -4.38 1.55
C LEU A 114 -1.68 -3.17 0.65
N ASP A 115 -0.56 -3.13 -0.07
CA ASP A 115 -0.35 -2.15 -1.14
C ASP A 115 -1.02 -2.68 -2.42
N GLY A 116 -2.25 -2.23 -2.67
CA GLY A 116 -3.08 -2.72 -3.75
C GLY A 116 -2.83 -2.00 -5.07
N PRO A 117 -3.19 -2.62 -6.22
CA PRO A 117 -3.17 -1.95 -7.51
C PRO A 117 -4.21 -0.83 -7.58
N PRO A 118 -4.15 0.06 -8.59
CA PRO A 118 -5.21 1.01 -8.88
C PRO A 118 -6.51 0.33 -9.31
N VAL A 119 -7.66 0.89 -8.91
CA VAL A 119 -9.01 0.30 -9.07
C VAL A 119 -9.50 0.28 -10.52
N LEU A 120 -9.40 1.39 -11.24
CA LEU A 120 -10.02 1.50 -12.56
C LEU A 120 -9.36 0.66 -13.67
N PRO A 121 -8.03 0.51 -13.74
CA PRO A 121 -7.42 -0.31 -14.78
C PRO A 121 -7.47 -1.81 -14.48
N LEU A 122 -7.78 -2.23 -13.24
CA LEU A 122 -7.64 -3.62 -12.79
C LEU A 122 -8.86 -4.04 -11.95
N ALA A 123 -9.55 -5.09 -12.39
CA ALA A 123 -10.71 -5.66 -11.71
C ALA A 123 -10.39 -6.29 -10.33
N ASP A 124 -9.11 -6.31 -9.97
CA ASP A 124 -8.53 -7.16 -8.93
C ASP A 124 -8.66 -6.57 -7.52
N VAL A 125 -8.99 -5.28 -7.41
CA VAL A 125 -9.04 -4.58 -6.11
C VAL A 125 -10.20 -5.06 -5.24
N ASN A 126 -11.30 -5.53 -5.82
CA ASN A 126 -12.47 -5.97 -5.05
C ASN A 126 -12.12 -7.11 -4.09
N ILE A 127 -11.35 -8.11 -4.55
CA ILE A 127 -10.91 -9.24 -3.70
C ILE A 127 -10.09 -8.72 -2.52
N LEU A 128 -9.10 -7.86 -2.77
CA LEU A 128 -8.24 -7.31 -1.71
C LEU A 128 -9.05 -6.45 -0.72
N SER A 129 -10.06 -5.76 -1.23
CA SER A 129 -10.91 -4.88 -0.43
C SER A 129 -11.74 -5.66 0.59
N GLU A 130 -12.25 -6.85 0.21
CA GLU A 130 -12.97 -7.76 1.10
C GLU A 130 -12.08 -8.35 2.21
N LEU A 131 -10.78 -8.48 1.95
CA LEU A 131 -9.80 -8.98 2.93
C LEU A 131 -9.38 -7.93 3.96
N ALA A 132 -9.65 -6.65 3.71
CA ALA A 132 -9.22 -5.54 4.56
C ALA A 132 -10.35 -4.99 5.44
N GLN A 133 -10.03 -4.66 6.70
CA GLN A 133 -11.00 -3.99 7.58
C GLN A 133 -11.24 -2.52 7.20
N ILE A 134 -10.22 -1.87 6.64
CA ILE A 134 -10.22 -0.46 6.24
C ILE A 134 -9.59 -0.37 4.86
N VAL A 135 -10.21 0.40 3.98
CA VAL A 135 -9.63 0.82 2.70
C VAL A 135 -9.25 2.29 2.78
N LEU A 136 -8.00 2.60 2.46
CA LEU A 136 -7.51 3.95 2.25
C LEU A 136 -7.40 4.19 0.74
N MET A 137 -8.25 5.07 0.23
CA MET A 137 -8.24 5.52 -1.16
C MET A 137 -7.32 6.74 -1.27
N VAL A 138 -6.18 6.55 -1.91
CA VAL A 138 -5.20 7.59 -2.19
C VAL A 138 -5.62 8.36 -3.43
N VAL A 139 -5.71 9.68 -3.30
CA VAL A 139 -6.12 10.60 -4.36
C VAL A 139 -5.09 11.70 -4.50
N ARG A 140 -4.55 11.87 -5.71
CA ARG A 140 -3.57 12.93 -5.97
C ARG A 140 -4.24 14.27 -6.21
N SER A 141 -4.01 15.22 -5.30
CA SER A 141 -4.65 16.52 -5.31
C SER A 141 -4.29 17.33 -6.57
N GLY A 142 -5.31 17.94 -7.20
CA GLY A 142 -5.14 18.73 -8.42
C GLY A 142 -4.76 17.94 -9.68
N VAL A 143 -4.61 16.62 -9.58
CA VAL A 143 -4.22 15.75 -10.70
C VAL A 143 -5.32 14.73 -11.01
N THR A 144 -5.86 14.06 -9.99
CA THR A 144 -6.82 12.99 -10.21
C THR A 144 -8.21 13.53 -10.51
N PRO A 145 -8.84 13.14 -11.64
CA PRO A 145 -10.20 13.55 -11.97
C PRO A 145 -11.21 13.06 -10.94
N LYS A 146 -12.15 13.93 -10.56
CA LYS A 146 -13.18 13.62 -9.55
C LYS A 146 -14.08 12.45 -9.98
N ASP A 147 -14.39 12.35 -11.27
CA ASP A 147 -15.20 11.25 -11.82
C ASP A 147 -14.47 9.90 -11.74
N ALA A 148 -13.16 9.89 -11.92
CA ALA A 148 -12.34 8.70 -11.72
C ALA A 148 -12.37 8.23 -10.26
N VAL A 149 -12.21 9.16 -9.31
CA VAL A 149 -12.34 8.85 -7.88
C VAL A 149 -13.73 8.31 -7.56
N GLN A 150 -14.79 8.93 -8.09
CA GLN A 150 -16.16 8.50 -7.85
C GLN A 150 -16.41 7.08 -8.37
N LYS A 151 -16.00 6.77 -9.61
CA LYS A 151 -16.09 5.42 -10.18
C LYS A 151 -15.30 4.39 -9.35
N ALA A 152 -14.11 4.75 -8.90
CA ALA A 152 -13.29 3.86 -8.08
C ALA A 152 -13.96 3.57 -6.72
N LEU A 153 -14.57 4.59 -6.09
CA LEU A 153 -15.34 4.41 -4.86
C LEU A 153 -16.55 3.49 -5.10
N GLU A 154 -17.28 3.67 -6.20
CA GLU A 154 -18.43 2.82 -6.58
C GLU A 154 -18.03 1.35 -6.76
N MET A 155 -16.83 1.06 -7.26
CA MET A 155 -16.33 -0.31 -7.41
C MET A 155 -15.95 -0.96 -6.07
N VAL A 156 -15.37 -0.18 -5.14
CA VAL A 156 -14.88 -0.67 -3.83
C VAL A 156 -15.95 -0.56 -2.72
N HIS A 157 -17.14 -0.05 -3.06
CA HIS A 157 -18.17 0.40 -2.13
C HIS A 157 -18.78 -0.69 -1.22
N GLN A 158 -18.42 -1.96 -1.42
CA GLN A 158 -18.88 -3.10 -0.61
C GLN A 158 -18.07 -3.31 0.68
N THR A 159 -17.06 -2.47 0.97
CA THR A 159 -16.20 -2.59 2.16
C THR A 159 -16.69 -1.79 3.37
N ARG A 160 -16.38 -2.31 4.57
CA ARG A 160 -16.95 -1.83 5.84
C ARG A 160 -16.49 -0.43 6.27
N THR A 161 -15.33 0.06 5.83
CA THR A 161 -14.86 1.43 6.14
C THR A 161 -13.87 1.93 5.09
N MET A 162 -14.27 2.96 4.33
CA MET A 162 -13.38 3.67 3.40
C MET A 162 -12.98 5.05 3.94
N ARG A 163 -11.72 5.43 3.74
CA ARG A 163 -11.18 6.77 4.04
C ARG A 163 -10.36 7.28 2.86
N LEU A 164 -10.26 8.60 2.72
CA LEU A 164 -9.49 9.24 1.66
C LEU A 164 -8.16 9.76 2.22
N VAL A 165 -7.09 9.61 1.43
CA VAL A 165 -5.79 10.22 1.67
C VAL A 165 -5.47 11.11 0.47
N LEU A 166 -5.30 12.42 0.71
CA LEU A 166 -4.91 13.37 -0.33
C LEU A 166 -3.39 13.50 -0.37
N THR A 167 -2.78 13.09 -1.49
CA THR A 167 -1.35 13.29 -1.77
C THR A 167 -1.13 14.54 -2.62
N ASP A 168 0.10 15.07 -2.65
CA ASP A 168 0.46 16.28 -3.40
C ASP A 168 -0.45 17.49 -3.14
N ALA A 169 -1.00 17.61 -1.93
CA ALA A 169 -1.83 18.72 -1.53
C ALA A 169 -0.97 19.99 -1.35
N TRP A 170 -0.74 20.72 -2.44
CA TRP A 170 -0.10 22.04 -2.37
C TRP A 170 -1.03 23.07 -1.73
N THR A 171 -0.47 23.99 -0.94
CA THR A 171 -1.23 25.06 -0.28
C THR A 171 -1.79 26.12 -1.24
N LYS A 172 -1.43 26.09 -2.53
CA LYS A 172 -2.01 26.97 -3.57
C LYS A 172 -3.36 26.39 -4.03
N GLY A 173 -4.45 26.95 -3.50
CA GLY A 173 -5.83 26.50 -3.75
C GLY A 173 -6.65 26.30 -2.48
N VAL A 174 -5.99 26.30 -1.31
CA VAL A 174 -6.64 26.23 0.00
C VAL A 174 -7.26 27.60 0.33
N PRO A 175 -8.58 27.70 0.61
CA PRO A 175 -9.21 28.95 1.01
C PRO A 175 -8.50 29.62 2.18
N TYR A 176 -8.39 30.95 2.17
CA TYR A 176 -7.61 31.73 3.14
C TYR A 176 -7.90 31.36 4.62
N TYR A 177 -9.15 31.01 4.94
CA TYR A 177 -9.57 30.62 6.29
C TYR A 177 -9.01 29.27 6.77
N VAL A 178 -8.67 28.36 5.86
CA VAL A 178 -8.03 27.08 6.21
C VAL A 178 -6.52 27.27 6.43
N ARG A 179 -5.90 28.24 5.74
CA ARG A 179 -4.47 28.57 5.92
C ARG A 179 -4.13 29.09 7.31
N LYS A 180 -5.04 29.82 7.96
CA LYS A 180 -4.78 30.48 9.24
C LYS A 180 -4.53 29.50 10.40
N ASN A 181 -4.94 28.24 10.25
CA ASN A 181 -4.83 27.19 11.27
C ASN A 181 -3.81 26.08 10.95
N TYR A 182 -3.16 26.10 9.78
CA TYR A 182 -2.37 24.98 9.25
C TYR A 182 -1.02 25.39 8.64
N THR A 183 -0.43 26.52 9.04
CA THR A 183 1.02 26.73 8.88
C THR A 183 1.74 26.22 10.12
N PRO A 184 2.16 24.94 10.16
CA PRO A 184 3.15 24.53 11.14
C PRO A 184 4.48 25.23 10.82
N SER A 185 5.14 25.72 11.86
CA SER A 185 6.51 26.24 11.83
C SER A 185 7.49 25.09 11.62
N TYR A 186 7.48 24.45 10.44
CA TYR A 186 8.56 23.55 10.04
C TYR A 186 9.53 24.33 9.17
N SER A 187 10.67 24.69 9.75
CA SER A 187 11.87 24.99 8.99
C SER A 187 12.38 23.68 8.40
N LEU A 188 12.23 23.49 7.09
CA LEU A 188 13.07 22.53 6.38
C LEU A 188 14.52 22.99 6.61
N GLY A 189 15.32 22.13 7.24
CA GLY A 189 16.72 22.40 7.50
C GLY A 189 17.39 22.94 6.26
N SER A 190 18.08 24.08 6.41
CA SER A 190 18.89 24.68 5.37
C SER A 190 19.86 23.63 4.82
N LYS A 191 19.85 23.44 3.50
CA LYS A 191 20.94 22.76 2.82
C LYS A 191 22.22 23.54 3.12
N ASN A 192 23.14 22.92 3.87
CA ASN A 192 24.56 23.20 3.77
C ASN A 192 25.16 22.21 2.78
#